data_AF-V4P9R7-F1
#
_entry.id   AF-V4P9R7-F1
#
_cell.length_a   1.000
_cell.length_b   1.000
_cell.length_c   1.000
_cell.angle_alpha   90.00
_cell.angle_beta   90.00
_cell.angle_gamma   90.00
#
_symmetry.space_group_name_H-M   'P 1'
#
loop_
_entity.id
_entity.type
_entity.pdbx_description
1 polymer ?
#
loop_
_entity_poly.entity_id
_entity_poly.type
_entity_poly.pdbx_seq_one_letter_code
_entity_poly.pdbx_strand_id
1 'polypeptide(L)'
;MLALSYAKGIANRYLRIPRWTSRLCLLNHQFHNYSVYAKQRPFVEVPYESPSFELLRASRQDVFAYNRRYMSNSTIELRTDDNVVRFSFNNVPDNKSVPMRKEKKWKRAKSSRKAKAKRKEEWLIEKLRKYDVPKSPAEPYDPETLTEEEQHYLKRTGEKRKNFVLVGRRGVFGGVVLNMHLHWKKHETVKVICKPCNKPGQIHEYAEELARLSKGIVIDVKPHNTIILYRGKNYVRPEVMSPIDTLSKDKALEKYRYEQSLEHTSEFIEKLETELEEYQKYVARYKKKKDEEAETKKETDSRSKAGYVYDSSLKTPILKRN
;
A
#
# COMPACT_ATOMS: atom_id res chain seq x y z
N MET A 1 14.41 -56.19 31.87
CA MET A 1 14.70 -55.75 30.49
C MET A 1 13.39 -55.68 29.73
N LEU A 2 13.05 -54.47 29.26
CA LEU A 2 11.76 -54.02 28.72
C LEU A 2 11.43 -54.74 27.40
N ALA A 3 10.33 -55.49 27.34
CA ALA A 3 8.99 -55.09 26.90
C ALA A 3 8.85 -54.94 25.36
N LEU A 4 8.37 -56.02 24.75
CA LEU A 4 7.68 -56.05 23.46
C LEU A 4 6.39 -55.21 23.55
N SER A 5 6.21 -54.22 22.67
CA SER A 5 4.90 -53.96 22.03
C SER A 5 5.00 -52.80 21.04
N TYR A 6 4.89 -53.21 19.79
CA TYR A 6 4.72 -52.42 18.59
C TYR A 6 3.31 -51.83 18.56
N ALA A 7 3.17 -50.64 17.96
CA ALA A 7 1.93 -49.99 17.53
C ALA A 7 0.95 -49.46 18.61
N LYS A 8 0.93 -48.12 18.78
CA LYS A 8 -0.29 -47.35 19.13
C LYS A 8 -0.07 -45.85 18.88
N GLY A 9 -0.93 -45.28 18.03
CA GLY A 9 -1.34 -43.88 18.14
C GLY A 9 -0.90 -42.95 17.01
N ILE A 10 -1.71 -42.86 15.95
CA ILE A 10 -2.25 -41.60 15.39
C ILE A 10 -3.47 -42.02 14.55
N ALA A 11 -4.66 -41.96 15.16
CA ALA A 11 -5.94 -41.90 14.46
C ALA A 11 -6.97 -41.28 15.42
N ASN A 12 -7.91 -40.53 14.85
CA ASN A 12 -9.05 -39.87 15.48
C ASN A 12 -8.80 -38.51 16.15
N ARG A 13 -8.91 -37.46 15.34
CA ARG A 13 -9.60 -36.22 15.76
C ARG A 13 -10.15 -35.41 14.57
N TYR A 14 -10.92 -36.08 13.71
CA TYR A 14 -11.95 -35.42 12.91
C TYR A 14 -13.28 -36.01 13.33
N LEU A 15 -14.26 -35.14 13.57
CA LEU A 15 -15.67 -35.35 13.96
C LEU A 15 -16.01 -34.67 15.29
N ARG A 16 -16.49 -33.42 15.18
CA ARG A 16 -17.52 -32.84 16.06
C ARG A 16 -18.08 -31.58 15.40
N ILE A 17 -19.10 -31.78 14.56
CA ILE A 17 -20.06 -30.74 14.16
C ILE A 17 -21.31 -30.98 15.02
N PRO A 18 -21.69 -30.08 15.94
CA PRO A 18 -22.95 -30.22 16.64
C PRO A 18 -24.09 -29.67 15.78
N ARG A 19 -24.94 -30.58 15.30
CA ARG A 19 -26.29 -30.29 14.80
C ARG A 19 -27.14 -29.82 15.98
N TRP A 20 -27.76 -28.64 15.87
CA TRP A 20 -28.83 -28.21 16.75
C TRP A 20 -30.16 -28.32 16.00
N THR A 21 -31.05 -29.16 16.51
CA THR A 21 -32.46 -29.24 16.13
C THR A 21 -33.30 -29.20 17.40
N SER A 22 -34.19 -28.21 17.50
CA SER A 22 -35.54 -28.23 18.09
C SER A 22 -35.92 -26.77 18.41
N ARG A 23 -36.78 -26.11 17.61
CA ARG A 23 -38.25 -26.02 17.73
C ARG A 23 -38.73 -25.24 18.96
N LEU A 24 -39.62 -24.28 18.67
CA LEU A 24 -40.48 -23.43 19.51
C LEU A 24 -39.86 -22.14 20.09
N CYS A 25 -40.08 -21.03 19.39
CA CYS A 25 -41.02 -20.00 19.90
C CYS A 25 -41.50 -19.12 18.74
N LEU A 26 -42.81 -19.21 18.45
CA LEU A 26 -43.54 -18.27 17.61
C LEU A 26 -43.82 -17.02 18.45
N LEU A 27 -43.47 -15.83 17.95
CA LEU A 27 -44.18 -14.60 18.25
C LEU A 27 -43.99 -13.62 17.09
N ASN A 28 -45.11 -13.36 16.42
CA ASN A 28 -45.30 -12.41 15.34
C ASN A 28 -44.84 -11.00 15.71
N HIS A 29 -44.06 -10.36 14.83
CA HIS A 29 -44.25 -8.94 14.55
C HIS A 29 -44.01 -8.67 13.06
N GLN A 30 -45.08 -8.17 12.44
CA GLN A 30 -45.19 -7.81 11.04
C GLN A 30 -44.20 -6.70 10.69
N PHE A 31 -43.47 -6.84 9.58
CA PHE A 31 -43.02 -5.69 8.81
C PHE A 31 -43.29 -5.89 7.32
N HIS A 32 -43.90 -4.85 6.77
CA HIS A 32 -44.42 -4.70 5.42
C HIS A 32 -43.36 -4.78 4.32
N ASN A 33 -43.79 -5.39 3.21
CA ASN A 33 -43.54 -5.01 1.82
C ASN A 33 -42.08 -4.80 1.36
N TYR A 34 -41.45 -5.90 0.94
CA TYR A 34 -40.34 -5.84 -0.02
C TYR A 34 -40.92 -5.70 -1.44
N SER A 35 -41.01 -4.45 -1.92
CA SER A 35 -41.32 -4.16 -3.32
C SER A 35 -40.10 -4.48 -4.20
N VAL A 36 -40.24 -5.52 -5.03
CA VAL A 36 -39.28 -5.89 -6.07
C VAL A 36 -39.50 -4.95 -7.25
N TYR A 37 -38.63 -3.96 -7.43
CA TYR A 37 -38.64 -3.14 -8.65
C TYR A 37 -38.02 -3.91 -9.81
N ALA A 38 -38.85 -4.65 -10.55
CA ALA A 38 -38.54 -5.11 -11.89
C ALA A 38 -38.75 -3.93 -12.87
N LYS A 39 -37.66 -3.22 -13.22
CA LYS A 39 -37.70 -2.23 -14.31
C LYS A 39 -37.67 -2.96 -15.66
N GLN A 40 -38.83 -3.13 -16.28
CA GLN A 40 -38.91 -3.36 -17.73
C GLN A 40 -38.46 -2.09 -18.45
N ARG A 41 -37.50 -2.22 -19.37
CA ARG A 41 -37.10 -1.11 -20.27
C ARG A 41 -38.07 -1.08 -21.45
N PRO A 42 -38.71 0.04 -21.78
CA PRO A 42 -39.41 0.16 -23.05
C PRO A 42 -38.40 0.17 -24.20
N PHE A 43 -38.69 -0.63 -25.23
CA PHE A 43 -37.99 -0.64 -26.49
C PHE A 43 -38.33 0.67 -27.22
N VAL A 44 -37.34 1.54 -27.42
CA VAL A 44 -37.49 2.78 -28.18
C VAL A 44 -37.17 2.44 -29.63
N GLU A 45 -38.20 2.45 -30.49
CA GLU A 45 -38.01 2.43 -31.93
C GLU A 45 -37.43 3.78 -32.37
N VAL A 46 -36.28 3.74 -33.04
CA VAL A 46 -35.64 4.91 -33.63
C VAL A 46 -35.86 4.81 -35.14
N PRO A 47 -36.45 5.81 -35.80
CA PRO A 47 -36.61 5.79 -37.25
C PRO A 47 -35.24 5.84 -37.93
N TYR A 48 -35.01 4.91 -38.85
CA TYR A 48 -33.85 4.87 -39.73
C TYR A 48 -34.06 5.86 -40.88
N GLU A 49 -33.51 7.05 -40.76
CA GLU A 49 -33.27 7.92 -41.91
C GLU A 49 -31.81 7.76 -42.35
N SER A 50 -31.64 7.31 -43.59
CA SER A 50 -30.35 7.20 -44.27
C SER A 50 -29.85 8.60 -44.66
N PRO A 51 -28.70 9.07 -44.15
CA PRO A 51 -28.12 10.30 -44.64
C PRO A 51 -27.46 10.03 -45.99
N SER A 52 -27.97 10.69 -47.02
CA SER A 52 -27.41 10.78 -48.35
C SER A 52 -25.91 11.08 -48.30
N PHE A 53 -25.16 10.24 -49.00
CA PHE A 53 -23.72 10.28 -49.16
C PHE A 53 -23.32 11.45 -50.07
N GLU A 54 -23.23 12.66 -49.54
CA GLU A 54 -22.51 13.79 -50.15
C GLU A 54 -22.67 15.01 -49.25
N LEU A 55 -21.63 15.34 -48.46
CA LEU A 55 -21.28 16.69 -47.92
C LEU A 55 -20.36 16.58 -46.70
N LEU A 56 -19.24 15.85 -46.81
CA LEU A 56 -18.14 15.99 -45.83
C LEU A 56 -16.79 15.61 -46.43
N ARG A 57 -16.45 16.23 -47.58
CA ARG A 57 -15.11 16.13 -48.18
C ARG A 57 -14.12 17.19 -47.65
N ALA A 58 -14.54 18.02 -46.71
CA ALA A 58 -13.67 19.02 -46.10
C ALA A 58 -13.57 18.75 -44.60
N SER A 59 -12.33 18.60 -44.11
CA SER A 59 -11.93 18.37 -42.71
C SER A 59 -12.00 16.93 -42.17
N ARG A 60 -11.15 16.05 -42.70
CA ARG A 60 -10.57 14.96 -41.88
C ARG A 60 -9.07 15.22 -41.73
N GLN A 61 -8.72 15.88 -40.63
CA GLN A 61 -7.41 15.69 -40.02
C GLN A 61 -7.39 14.30 -39.37
N ASP A 62 -6.29 13.59 -39.60
CA ASP A 62 -6.05 12.20 -39.26
C ASP A 62 -6.36 11.84 -37.80
N VAL A 63 -7.34 10.94 -37.60
CA VAL A 63 -7.53 10.20 -36.34
C VAL A 63 -7.47 8.70 -36.61
N PHE A 64 -6.42 8.26 -37.32
CA PHE A 64 -6.07 6.83 -37.44
C PHE A 64 -4.54 6.64 -37.45
N ALA A 65 -3.86 7.25 -36.49
CA ALA A 65 -2.47 6.90 -36.17
C ALA A 65 -2.43 5.67 -35.24
N TYR A 66 -3.04 4.55 -35.67
CA TYR A 66 -2.85 3.25 -35.01
C TYR A 66 -1.71 2.50 -35.69
N ASN A 67 -0.61 2.32 -34.94
CA ASN A 67 0.41 1.28 -35.11
C ASN A 67 0.67 0.80 -36.54
N ARG A 68 1.39 1.59 -37.33
CA ARG A 68 2.03 1.11 -38.56
C ARG A 68 3.15 0.15 -38.16
N ARG A 69 2.83 -1.13 -37.97
CA ARG A 69 3.83 -2.20 -37.95
C ARG A 69 4.58 -2.12 -39.27
N TYR A 70 5.89 -1.95 -39.19
CA TYR A 70 6.80 -1.92 -40.31
C TYR A 70 6.65 -3.24 -41.10
N MET A 71 5.89 -3.22 -42.19
CA MET A 71 5.85 -4.35 -43.13
C MET A 71 7.02 -4.15 -44.10
N SER A 72 7.86 -5.16 -44.25
CA SER A 72 8.94 -5.19 -45.25
C SER A 72 8.38 -4.90 -46.64
N ASN A 73 9.16 -4.24 -47.49
CA ASN A 73 8.81 -3.72 -48.82
C ASN A 73 8.50 -4.82 -49.87
N SER A 74 7.69 -5.83 -49.56
CA SER A 74 7.22 -6.78 -50.56
C SER A 74 6.00 -6.22 -51.29
N THR A 75 6.10 -6.09 -52.60
CA THR A 75 4.96 -5.72 -53.46
C THR A 75 4.09 -6.96 -53.64
N ILE A 76 2.81 -6.86 -53.27
CA ILE A 76 1.83 -7.94 -53.42
C ILE A 76 1.17 -7.77 -54.79
N GLU A 77 1.31 -8.78 -55.66
CA GLU A 77 0.61 -8.82 -56.94
C GLU A 77 -0.56 -9.81 -56.87
N LEU A 78 -1.68 -9.43 -57.49
CA LEU A 78 -2.87 -10.25 -57.63
C LEU A 78 -2.84 -10.89 -59.02
N ARG A 79 -2.59 -12.19 -59.07
CA ARG A 79 -2.70 -12.98 -60.31
C ARG A 79 -4.09 -13.61 -60.33
N THR A 80 -4.85 -13.36 -61.39
CA THR A 80 -6.23 -13.83 -61.54
C THR A 80 -6.30 -14.72 -62.79
N ASP A 81 -5.65 -15.86 -62.70
CA ASP A 81 -5.71 -16.88 -63.73
C ASP A 81 -6.71 -17.96 -63.26
N ASP A 82 -7.66 -18.31 -64.14
CA ASP A 82 -8.67 -19.37 -63.94
C ASP A 82 -9.60 -19.22 -62.73
N ASN A 83 -10.23 -18.05 -62.57
CA ASN A 83 -11.27 -17.75 -61.55
C ASN A 83 -10.85 -17.99 -60.08
N VAL A 84 -9.56 -18.19 -59.81
CA VAL A 84 -9.01 -18.34 -58.46
C VAL A 84 -8.05 -17.20 -58.17
N VAL A 85 -8.41 -16.36 -57.19
CA VAL A 85 -7.55 -15.26 -56.75
C VAL A 85 -6.39 -15.84 -55.92
N ARG A 86 -5.16 -15.76 -56.44
CA ARG A 86 -3.94 -16.14 -55.71
C ARG A 86 -3.06 -14.92 -55.48
N PHE A 87 -2.69 -14.73 -54.21
CA PHE A 87 -1.72 -13.71 -53.81
C PHE A 87 -0.31 -14.25 -54.04
N SER A 88 0.47 -13.60 -54.91
CA SER A 88 1.91 -13.88 -55.01
C SER A 88 2.70 -12.78 -54.30
N PHE A 89 3.60 -13.20 -53.43
CA PHE A 89 4.61 -12.31 -52.87
C PHE A 89 5.83 -12.41 -53.77
N ASN A 90 6.07 -11.37 -54.57
CA ASN A 90 7.27 -11.33 -55.40
C ASN A 90 8.46 -11.14 -54.48
N ASN A 91 9.15 -12.23 -54.15
CA ASN A 91 10.47 -12.16 -53.54
C ASN A 91 11.42 -11.71 -54.65
N VAL A 92 11.74 -10.41 -54.67
CA VAL A 92 12.86 -9.88 -55.44
C VAL A 92 14.10 -10.73 -55.07
N PRO A 93 14.91 -11.22 -56.03
CA PRO A 93 16.09 -11.98 -55.68
C PRO A 93 17.08 -11.04 -54.98
N ASP A 94 17.24 -11.25 -53.67
CA ASP A 94 18.12 -10.50 -52.79
C ASP A 94 19.60 -10.77 -53.15
N ASN A 95 20.10 -10.16 -54.23
CA ASN A 95 21.53 -9.97 -54.44
C ASN A 95 21.98 -8.60 -53.92
N LYS A 96 21.66 -8.33 -52.65
CA LYS A 96 22.39 -7.39 -51.80
C LYS A 96 22.39 -8.01 -50.41
N SER A 97 23.56 -8.31 -49.88
CA SER A 97 23.75 -8.63 -48.48
C SER A 97 23.33 -7.41 -47.64
N VAL A 98 22.03 -7.27 -47.37
CA VAL A 98 21.54 -6.29 -46.41
C VAL A 98 22.07 -6.77 -45.07
N PRO A 99 22.91 -6.01 -44.36
CA PRO A 99 23.39 -6.43 -43.06
C PRO A 99 22.17 -6.52 -42.17
N MET A 100 21.79 -7.76 -41.81
CA MET A 100 20.76 -8.02 -40.83
C MET A 100 21.16 -7.24 -39.57
N ARG A 101 20.47 -6.12 -39.32
CA ARG A 101 20.70 -5.28 -38.15
C ARG A 101 20.43 -6.19 -36.97
N LYS A 102 21.50 -6.71 -36.34
CA LYS A 102 21.41 -7.47 -35.10
C LYS A 102 20.72 -6.52 -34.12
N GLU A 103 19.42 -6.69 -33.91
CA GLU A 103 18.71 -5.98 -32.85
C GLU A 103 19.43 -6.34 -31.56
N LYS A 104 20.17 -5.36 -31.03
CA LYS A 104 20.84 -5.50 -29.74
C LYS A 104 19.72 -5.65 -28.72
N LYS A 105 19.34 -6.88 -28.38
CA LYS A 105 18.48 -7.16 -27.23
C LYS A 105 19.19 -6.61 -25.99
N TRP A 106 18.83 -5.41 -25.58
CA TRP A 106 19.32 -4.82 -24.34
C TRP A 106 18.89 -5.74 -23.20
N LYS A 107 19.85 -6.44 -22.58
CA LYS A 107 19.60 -7.17 -21.34
C LYS A 107 19.29 -6.12 -20.27
N ARG A 108 18.00 -5.86 -20.03
CA ARG A 108 17.57 -4.90 -19.00
C ARG A 108 18.12 -5.38 -17.67
N ALA A 109 19.06 -4.62 -17.10
CA ALA A 109 19.62 -4.92 -15.79
C ALA A 109 18.45 -5.05 -14.79
N LYS A 110 18.34 -6.21 -14.15
CA LYS A 110 17.32 -6.42 -13.12
C LYS A 110 17.67 -5.50 -11.95
N SER A 111 16.78 -4.56 -11.64
CA SER A 111 16.99 -3.64 -10.52
C SER A 111 17.09 -4.41 -9.21
N SER A 112 17.95 -3.93 -8.31
CA SER A 112 18.13 -4.50 -6.96
C SER A 112 16.79 -4.58 -6.20
N ARG A 113 16.67 -5.55 -5.28
CA ARG A 113 15.49 -5.73 -4.43
C ARG A 113 15.15 -4.45 -3.66
N LYS A 114 16.14 -3.80 -3.07
CA LYS A 114 16.01 -2.50 -2.36
C LYS A 114 15.47 -1.40 -3.28
N ALA A 115 16.00 -1.29 -4.49
CA ALA A 115 15.55 -0.28 -5.46
C ALA A 115 14.10 -0.50 -5.91
N LYS A 116 13.63 -1.76 -5.97
CA LYS A 116 12.21 -2.05 -6.26
C LYS A 116 11.31 -1.66 -5.10
N ALA A 117 11.74 -1.90 -3.86
CA ALA A 117 10.99 -1.54 -2.66
C ALA A 117 10.85 0.00 -2.53
N LYS A 118 11.94 0.76 -2.71
CA LYS A 118 11.90 2.23 -2.66
C LYS A 118 10.97 2.85 -3.71
N ARG A 119 10.98 2.33 -4.95
CA ARG A 119 10.01 2.77 -5.98
C ARG A 119 8.55 2.50 -5.58
N LYS A 120 8.30 1.38 -4.89
CA LYS A 120 6.95 1.05 -4.41
C LYS A 120 6.53 2.00 -3.29
N GLU A 121 7.44 2.29 -2.36
CA GLU A 121 7.23 3.26 -1.27
C GLU A 121 6.87 4.65 -1.83
N GLU A 122 7.67 5.18 -2.76
CA GLU A 122 7.40 6.45 -3.43
C GLU A 122 6.03 6.48 -4.13
N TRP A 123 5.69 5.40 -4.83
CA TRP A 123 4.38 5.26 -5.47
C TRP A 123 3.22 5.25 -4.47
N LEU A 124 3.40 4.59 -3.31
CA LEU A 124 2.40 4.58 -2.23
C LEU A 124 2.22 5.98 -1.62
N ILE A 125 3.31 6.71 -1.41
CA ILE A 125 3.29 8.09 -0.92
C ILE A 125 2.55 9.00 -1.92
N GLU A 126 2.83 8.86 -3.22
CA GLU A 126 2.12 9.62 -4.26
C GLU A 126 0.61 9.33 -4.27
N LYS A 127 0.21 8.07 -4.05
CA LYS A 127 -1.20 7.69 -3.91
C LYS A 127 -1.82 8.29 -2.67
N LEU A 128 -1.13 8.27 -1.53
CA LEU A 128 -1.62 8.83 -0.27
C LEU A 128 -1.82 10.35 -0.34
N ARG A 129 -0.94 11.07 -1.05
CA ARG A 129 -1.07 12.52 -1.27
C ARG A 129 -2.41 12.92 -1.90
N LYS A 130 -3.06 12.02 -2.66
CA LYS A 130 -4.38 12.27 -3.27
C LYS A 130 -5.54 12.26 -2.26
N TYR A 131 -5.31 11.68 -1.09
CA TYR A 131 -6.28 11.58 0.00
C TYR A 131 -6.09 12.63 1.08
N ASP A 132 -5.04 13.44 0.99
CA ASP A 132 -4.87 14.58 1.86
C ASP A 132 -5.82 15.69 1.42
N VAL A 133 -6.90 15.85 2.18
CA VAL A 133 -7.84 16.94 1.99
C VAL A 133 -7.19 18.21 2.54
N PRO A 134 -7.13 19.31 1.77
CA PRO A 134 -6.64 20.58 2.29
C PRO A 134 -7.39 20.92 3.57
N LYS A 135 -6.65 21.08 4.67
CA LYS A 135 -7.24 21.55 5.92
C LYS A 135 -7.63 23.01 5.68
N SER A 136 -8.93 23.28 5.63
CA SER A 136 -9.44 24.64 5.73
C SER A 136 -8.82 25.29 6.98
N PRO A 137 -8.39 26.57 6.90
CA PRO A 137 -7.84 27.24 8.07
C PRO A 137 -8.87 27.14 9.19
N ALA A 138 -8.42 26.76 10.39
CA ALA A 138 -9.29 26.71 11.54
C ALA A 138 -9.90 28.10 11.69
N GLU A 139 -11.20 28.21 11.40
CA GLU A 139 -11.94 29.42 11.73
C GLU A 139 -11.68 29.69 13.21
N PRO A 140 -11.49 30.97 13.63
CA PRO A 140 -11.39 31.31 15.04
C PRO A 140 -12.74 30.97 15.69
N TYR A 141 -12.87 29.72 16.09
CA TYR A 141 -13.95 29.26 16.94
C TYR A 141 -13.63 29.83 18.31
N ASP A 142 -14.55 30.64 18.82
CA ASP A 142 -14.43 31.29 20.11
C ASP A 142 -13.99 30.25 21.15
N PRO A 143 -12.80 30.39 21.75
CA PRO A 143 -12.43 29.54 22.87
C PRO A 143 -13.39 29.92 24.00
N GLU A 144 -14.54 29.26 24.06
CA GLU A 144 -15.33 29.17 25.29
C GLU A 144 -14.36 28.59 26.34
N THR A 145 -13.68 29.46 27.09
CA THR A 145 -12.72 29.07 28.11
C THR A 145 -13.51 28.39 29.21
N LEU A 146 -13.62 27.07 29.11
CA LEU A 146 -14.22 26.23 30.13
C LEU A 146 -13.42 26.40 31.42
N THR A 147 -14.11 26.72 32.50
CA THR A 147 -13.46 26.78 33.81
C THR A 147 -12.99 25.39 34.23
N GLU A 148 -11.99 25.30 35.11
CA GLU A 148 -11.45 24.01 35.54
C GLU A 148 -12.52 23.12 36.18
N GLU A 149 -13.47 23.72 36.90
CA GLU A 149 -14.60 23.03 37.52
C GLU A 149 -15.53 22.43 36.47
N GLU A 150 -15.84 23.19 35.41
CA GLU A 150 -16.66 22.74 34.28
C GLU A 150 -15.97 21.59 33.53
N GLN A 151 -14.67 21.71 33.27
CA GLN A 151 -13.88 20.65 32.62
C GLN A 151 -13.91 19.37 33.44
N HIS A 152 -13.70 19.47 34.75
CA HIS A 152 -13.74 18.31 35.65
C HIS A 152 -15.14 17.69 35.74
N TYR A 153 -16.20 18.50 35.77
CA TYR A 153 -17.58 18.02 35.72
C TYR A 153 -17.89 17.28 34.41
N LEU A 154 -17.50 17.84 33.27
CA LEU A 154 -17.71 17.24 31.95
C LEU A 154 -16.90 15.97 31.77
N LYS A 155 -15.67 15.91 32.30
CA LYS A 155 -14.83 14.71 32.31
C LYS A 155 -15.51 13.57 33.08
N ARG A 156 -16.02 13.84 34.28
CA ARG A 156 -16.74 12.85 35.09
C ARG A 156 -18.06 12.41 34.41
N THR A 157 -18.80 13.36 33.88
CA THR A 157 -20.09 13.11 33.22
C THR A 157 -19.90 12.32 31.93
N GLY A 158 -18.96 12.72 31.07
CA GLY A 158 -18.63 12.04 29.81
C GLY A 158 -18.14 10.61 30.02
N GLU A 159 -17.42 10.33 31.11
CA GLU A 159 -17.01 8.97 31.45
C GLU A 159 -18.21 8.11 31.90
N LYS A 160 -19.09 8.64 32.76
CA LYS A 160 -20.25 7.90 33.29
C LYS A 160 -21.29 7.56 32.20
N ARG A 161 -21.39 8.39 31.17
CA ARG A 161 -22.41 8.22 30.12
C ARG A 161 -22.03 7.09 29.15
N LYS A 162 -23.07 6.40 28.67
CA LYS A 162 -22.96 5.23 27.77
C LYS A 162 -23.09 5.58 26.28
N ASN A 163 -23.21 6.85 25.92
CA ASN A 163 -23.27 7.28 24.53
C ASN A 163 -21.85 7.35 23.95
N PHE A 164 -21.55 6.43 23.03
CA PHE A 164 -20.24 6.37 22.39
C PHE A 164 -20.32 6.27 20.86
N VAL A 165 -19.29 6.77 20.21
CA VAL A 165 -19.03 6.64 18.78
C VAL A 165 -17.79 5.78 18.60
N LEU A 166 -17.87 4.76 17.75
CA LEU A 166 -16.73 3.89 17.44
C LEU A 166 -16.00 4.39 16.20
N VAL A 167 -14.71 4.65 16.33
CA VAL A 167 -13.79 4.91 15.23
C VAL A 167 -13.03 3.61 14.94
N GLY A 168 -13.24 3.09 13.73
CA GLY A 168 -12.64 1.84 13.26
C GLY A 168 -11.29 2.04 12.57
N ARG A 169 -10.85 1.00 11.83
CA ARG A 169 -9.66 1.03 10.95
C ARG A 169 -9.65 2.16 9.92
N ARG A 170 -10.83 2.69 9.55
CA ARG A 170 -10.96 3.78 8.57
C ARG A 170 -10.55 5.14 9.13
N GLY A 171 -10.32 5.25 10.45
CA GLY A 171 -10.05 6.52 11.10
C GLY A 171 -11.27 7.45 11.08
N VAL A 172 -10.99 8.75 11.18
CA VAL A 172 -12.00 9.82 11.17
C VAL A 172 -12.45 10.10 9.74
N PHE A 173 -13.75 10.05 9.51
CA PHE A 173 -14.37 10.40 8.22
C PHE A 173 -15.76 11.00 8.49
N GLY A 174 -16.41 11.58 7.46
CA GLY A 174 -17.64 12.36 7.64
C GLY A 174 -18.77 11.64 8.39
N GLY A 175 -18.88 10.31 8.23
CA GLY A 175 -19.87 9.51 8.95
C GLY A 175 -19.66 9.45 10.48
N VAL A 176 -18.42 9.58 10.95
CA VAL A 176 -18.10 9.66 12.40
C VAL A 176 -18.61 10.99 12.96
N VAL A 177 -18.32 12.08 12.27
CA VAL A 177 -18.70 13.45 12.66
C VAL A 177 -20.23 13.60 12.63
N LEU A 178 -20.88 13.08 11.57
CA LEU A 178 -22.34 12.97 11.49
C LEU A 178 -22.91 12.27 12.74
N ASN A 179 -22.32 11.14 13.13
CA ASN A 179 -22.78 10.39 14.29
C ASN A 179 -22.60 11.16 15.61
N MET A 180 -21.51 11.93 15.74
CA MET A 180 -21.30 12.81 16.89
C MET A 180 -22.40 13.88 16.98
N HIS A 181 -22.71 14.58 15.89
CA HIS A 181 -23.77 15.58 15.87
C HIS A 181 -25.17 14.99 16.18
N LEU A 182 -25.41 13.72 15.83
CA LEU A 182 -26.63 13.01 16.22
C LEU A 182 -26.70 12.79 17.73
N HIS A 183 -25.60 12.38 18.37
CA HIS A 183 -25.54 12.26 19.83
C HIS A 183 -25.70 13.62 20.52
N TRP A 184 -25.12 14.67 19.96
CA TRP A 184 -25.21 16.02 20.51
C TRP A 184 -26.60 16.64 20.51
N LYS A 185 -27.55 16.06 19.76
CA LYS A 185 -28.97 16.43 19.83
C LYS A 185 -29.54 16.26 21.24
N LYS A 186 -29.13 15.20 21.94
CA LYS A 186 -29.72 14.79 23.23
C LYS A 186 -28.72 14.85 24.39
N HIS A 187 -27.43 14.84 24.09
CA HIS A 187 -26.37 14.77 25.09
C HIS A 187 -25.36 15.86 24.85
N GLU A 188 -24.82 16.42 25.92
CA GLU A 188 -23.84 17.50 25.83
C GLU A 188 -22.43 16.99 25.50
N THR A 189 -22.11 15.80 25.99
CA THR A 189 -20.83 15.12 25.79
C THR A 189 -20.99 13.89 24.91
N VAL A 190 -19.93 13.51 24.21
CA VAL A 190 -19.85 12.27 23.43
C VAL A 190 -18.51 11.57 23.70
N LYS A 191 -18.56 10.25 23.88
CA LYS A 191 -17.38 9.42 24.06
C LYS A 191 -16.97 8.81 22.71
N VAL A 192 -15.77 9.08 22.21
CA VAL A 192 -15.28 8.49 20.96
C VAL A 192 -14.24 7.43 21.30
N ILE A 193 -14.49 6.19 20.93
CA ILE A 193 -13.60 5.05 21.18
C ILE A 193 -12.92 4.68 19.87
N CYS A 194 -11.59 4.77 19.83
CA CYS A 194 -10.80 4.50 18.64
C CYS A 194 -10.17 3.09 18.72
N LYS A 195 -10.60 2.18 17.85
CA LYS A 195 -10.07 0.80 17.77
C LYS A 195 -9.98 0.35 16.30
N PRO A 196 -8.80 -0.02 15.76
CA PRO A 196 -7.47 -0.08 16.36
C PRO A 196 -6.69 1.24 16.22
N CYS A 197 -5.99 1.65 17.27
CA CYS A 197 -4.93 2.66 17.20
C CYS A 197 -3.61 1.96 17.55
N ASN A 198 -2.82 1.64 16.53
CA ASN A 198 -1.55 0.92 16.71
C ASN A 198 -0.37 1.88 16.94
N LYS A 199 -0.51 3.14 16.48
CA LYS A 199 0.55 4.14 16.56
C LYS A 199 0.39 4.97 17.84
N PRO A 200 1.46 5.14 18.64
CA PRO A 200 1.45 6.12 19.72
C PRO A 200 1.28 7.51 19.11
N GLY A 201 0.46 8.37 19.72
CA GLY A 201 0.19 9.72 19.22
C GLY A 201 -0.97 9.85 18.24
N GLN A 202 -1.37 8.79 17.53
CA GLN A 202 -2.48 8.84 16.56
C GLN A 202 -3.81 9.29 17.19
N ILE A 203 -4.04 8.99 18.47
CA ILE A 203 -5.24 9.45 19.16
C ILE A 203 -5.29 10.97 19.30
N HIS A 204 -4.15 11.63 19.47
CA HIS A 204 -4.11 13.09 19.56
C HIS A 204 -4.43 13.72 18.20
N GLU A 205 -3.90 13.16 17.10
CA GLU A 205 -4.25 13.56 15.74
C GLU A 205 -5.76 13.38 15.47
N TYR A 206 -6.34 12.27 15.90
CA TYR A 206 -7.79 12.06 15.79
C TYR A 206 -8.58 13.03 16.66
N ALA A 207 -8.11 13.36 17.87
CA ALA A 207 -8.78 14.33 18.73
C ALA A 207 -8.80 15.71 18.09
N GLU A 208 -7.67 16.16 17.55
CA GLU A 208 -7.53 17.43 16.83
C GLU A 208 -8.43 17.47 15.58
N GLU A 209 -8.40 16.41 14.77
CA GLU A 209 -9.20 16.35 13.54
C GLU A 209 -10.71 16.29 13.85
N LEU A 210 -11.12 15.57 14.89
CA LEU A 210 -12.51 15.57 15.35
C LEU A 210 -12.92 16.94 15.87
N ALA A 211 -12.07 17.62 16.65
CA ALA A 211 -12.34 18.98 17.13
C ALA A 211 -12.56 19.93 15.95
N ARG A 212 -11.65 19.90 14.97
CA ARG A 212 -11.69 20.70 13.76
C ARG A 212 -12.96 20.47 12.94
N LEU A 213 -13.29 19.20 12.67
CA LEU A 213 -14.41 18.84 11.80
C LEU A 213 -15.79 19.04 12.45
N SER A 214 -15.90 18.75 13.75
CA SER A 214 -17.17 18.81 14.48
C SER A 214 -17.40 20.14 15.21
N LYS A 215 -16.40 21.02 15.25
CA LYS A 215 -16.35 22.23 16.07
C LYS A 215 -16.58 21.97 17.57
N GLY A 216 -16.31 20.73 18.01
CA GLY A 216 -16.42 20.31 19.40
C GLY A 216 -15.13 20.57 20.18
N ILE A 217 -15.26 20.71 21.49
CA ILE A 217 -14.14 20.93 22.40
C ILE A 217 -13.67 19.58 22.96
N VAL A 218 -12.38 19.30 22.84
CA VAL A 218 -11.76 18.10 23.43
C VAL A 218 -11.54 18.34 24.92
N ILE A 219 -12.18 17.54 25.77
CA ILE A 219 -12.08 17.68 27.23
C ILE A 219 -10.96 16.80 27.79
N ASP A 220 -10.91 15.53 27.37
CA ASP A 220 -9.97 14.55 27.91
C ASP A 220 -9.63 13.50 26.85
N VAL A 221 -8.33 13.21 26.72
CA VAL A 221 -7.81 12.13 25.90
C VAL A 221 -7.26 11.05 26.83
N LYS A 222 -7.93 9.90 26.87
CA LYS A 222 -7.58 8.80 27.77
C LYS A 222 -6.64 7.82 27.10
N PRO A 223 -5.73 7.19 27.87
CA PRO A 223 -4.75 6.24 27.33
C PRO A 223 -5.38 4.98 26.74
N HIS A 224 -6.62 4.63 27.11
CA HIS A 224 -7.36 3.50 26.55
C HIS A 224 -8.04 3.81 25.19
N ASN A 225 -7.40 4.65 24.39
CA ASN A 225 -7.85 5.10 23.08
C ASN A 225 -9.27 5.70 23.05
N THR A 226 -9.62 6.49 24.07
CA THR A 226 -10.93 7.15 24.15
C THR A 226 -10.77 8.66 24.27
N ILE A 227 -11.59 9.38 23.51
CA ILE A 227 -11.64 10.83 23.50
C ILE A 227 -13.01 11.24 24.04
N ILE A 228 -13.05 12.18 24.98
CA ILE A 228 -14.30 12.80 25.44
C ILE A 228 -14.39 14.17 24.79
N LEU A 229 -15.43 14.37 23.97
CA LEU A 229 -15.72 15.64 23.34
C LEU A 229 -16.99 16.26 23.92
N TYR A 230 -16.96 17.59 24.04
CA TYR A 230 -18.07 18.43 24.42
C TYR A 230 -18.51 19.27 23.21
N ARG A 231 -19.81 19.47 23.05
CA ARG A 231 -20.36 20.18 21.88
C ARG A 231 -20.21 21.71 21.92
N GLY A 232 -20.04 22.30 23.10
CA GLY A 232 -20.13 23.76 23.33
C GLY A 232 -21.45 24.19 23.99
N LYS A 233 -21.46 25.32 24.71
CA LYS A 233 -22.67 25.86 25.33
C LYS A 233 -23.67 26.32 24.27
N ASN A 234 -23.16 26.90 23.19
CA ASN A 234 -23.93 27.47 22.08
C ASN A 234 -24.11 26.51 20.88
N TYR A 235 -24.19 25.20 21.14
CA TYR A 235 -24.28 24.24 20.05
C TYR A 235 -25.58 24.40 19.25
N VAL A 236 -25.43 24.78 17.99
CA VAL A 236 -26.48 24.75 16.98
C VAL A 236 -26.21 23.58 16.06
N ARG A 237 -27.25 22.79 15.76
CA ARG A 237 -27.14 21.70 14.81
C ARG A 237 -26.74 22.29 13.43
N PRO A 238 -25.62 21.86 12.84
CA PRO A 238 -25.26 22.30 11.50
C PRO A 238 -26.26 21.75 10.49
N GLU A 239 -26.59 22.56 9.48
CA GLU A 239 -27.46 22.16 8.36
C GLU A 239 -26.83 20.99 7.57
N VAL A 240 -25.54 21.11 7.27
CA VAL A 240 -24.74 20.04 6.70
C VAL A 240 -24.05 19.26 7.83
N MET A 241 -24.62 18.11 8.20
CA MET A 241 -24.14 17.31 9.33
C MET A 241 -22.80 16.58 9.09
N SER A 242 -22.41 16.37 7.82
CA SER A 242 -21.13 15.76 7.46
C SER A 242 -20.31 16.79 6.71
N PRO A 243 -19.20 17.30 7.27
CA PRO A 243 -18.39 18.32 6.62
C PRO A 243 -17.87 17.86 5.25
N ILE A 244 -17.84 18.78 4.29
CA ILE A 244 -17.36 18.53 2.91
C ILE A 244 -15.86 18.22 2.91
N ASP A 245 -15.13 18.77 3.88
CA ASP A 245 -13.69 18.61 4.08
C ASP A 245 -13.28 17.20 4.54
N THR A 246 -14.19 16.22 4.51
CA THR A 246 -13.94 14.84 4.94
C THR A 246 -13.91 13.85 3.78
N LEU A 247 -13.13 12.80 3.94
CA LEU A 247 -13.14 11.68 3.01
C LEU A 247 -14.48 10.90 3.11
N SER A 248 -14.95 10.42 1.96
CA SER A 248 -16.02 9.42 1.92
C SER A 248 -15.57 8.11 2.59
N LYS A 249 -16.53 7.32 3.07
CA LYS A 249 -16.30 6.04 3.77
C LYS A 249 -15.37 5.07 3.02
N ASP A 250 -15.52 4.95 1.70
CA ASP A 250 -14.73 4.01 0.90
C ASP A 250 -13.31 4.55 0.63
N LYS A 251 -13.18 5.84 0.31
CA LYS A 251 -11.88 6.51 0.20
C LYS A 251 -11.08 6.43 1.50
N ALA A 252 -11.73 6.59 2.65
CA ALA A 252 -11.07 6.45 3.96
C ALA A 252 -10.53 5.03 4.19
N LEU A 253 -11.27 4.00 3.74
CA LEU A 253 -10.79 2.61 3.80
C LEU A 253 -9.61 2.38 2.84
N GLU A 254 -9.65 2.99 1.66
CA GLU A 254 -8.56 2.89 0.68
C GLU A 254 -7.28 3.56 1.18
N LYS A 255 -7.40 4.77 1.78
CA LYS A 255 -6.29 5.45 2.48
C LYS A 255 -5.63 4.54 3.50
N TYR A 256 -6.42 3.92 4.38
CA TYR A 256 -5.91 2.97 5.37
C TYR A 256 -5.15 1.79 4.74
N ARG A 257 -5.63 1.23 3.62
CA ARG A 257 -4.94 0.13 2.92
C ARG A 257 -3.58 0.56 2.38
N TYR A 258 -3.49 1.77 1.83
CA TYR A 258 -2.21 2.30 1.34
C TYR A 258 -1.24 2.60 2.49
N GLU A 259 -1.71 3.18 3.60
CA GLU A 259 -0.90 3.41 4.80
C GLU A 259 -0.32 2.10 5.35
N GLN A 260 -1.15 1.06 5.48
CA GLN A 260 -0.69 -0.27 5.91
C GLN A 260 0.32 -0.87 4.92
N SER A 261 0.10 -0.72 3.61
CA SER A 261 1.08 -1.18 2.63
C SER A 261 2.38 -0.38 2.66
N LEU A 262 2.32 0.90 3.04
CA LEU A 262 3.49 1.77 3.15
C LEU A 262 4.33 1.36 4.36
N GLU A 263 3.70 1.19 5.53
CA GLU A 263 4.33 0.69 6.75
C GLU A 263 5.08 -0.63 6.49
N HIS A 264 4.40 -1.61 5.90
CA HIS A 264 5.02 -2.90 5.58
C HIS A 264 6.18 -2.78 4.58
N THR A 265 6.08 -1.86 3.61
CA THR A 265 7.16 -1.63 2.64
C THR A 265 8.36 -0.94 3.29
N SER A 266 8.12 -0.02 4.22
CA SER A 266 9.16 0.68 4.98
C SER A 266 9.91 -0.26 5.92
N GLU A 267 9.20 -1.08 6.70
CA GLU A 267 9.80 -2.15 7.53
C GLU A 267 10.64 -3.13 6.69
N PHE A 268 10.19 -3.44 5.46
CA PHE A 268 10.93 -4.28 4.55
C PHE A 268 12.20 -3.61 4.03
N ILE A 269 12.17 -2.30 3.77
CA ILE A 269 13.35 -1.53 3.37
C ILE A 269 14.37 -1.48 4.51
N GLU A 270 13.93 -1.24 5.74
CA GLU A 270 14.77 -1.21 6.93
C GLU A 270 15.53 -2.54 7.10
N LYS A 271 14.83 -3.68 7.01
CA LYS A 271 15.46 -5.01 7.05
C LYS A 271 16.53 -5.18 5.96
N LEU A 272 16.26 -4.75 4.73
CA LEU A 272 17.24 -4.79 3.65
C LEU A 272 18.44 -3.87 3.90
N GLU A 273 18.25 -2.77 4.62
CA GLU A 273 19.31 -1.83 4.98
C GLU A 273 20.24 -2.43 6.05
N THR A 274 19.67 -3.03 7.10
CA THR A 274 20.44 -3.76 8.12
C THR A 274 21.25 -4.91 7.50
N GLU A 275 20.64 -5.74 6.66
CA GLU A 275 21.34 -6.83 5.96
C GLU A 275 22.53 -6.32 5.12
N LEU A 276 22.35 -5.18 4.44
CA LEU A 276 23.42 -4.57 3.64
C LEU A 276 24.56 -4.06 4.51
N GLU A 277 24.26 -3.42 5.64
CA GLU A 277 25.26 -2.93 6.59
C GLU A 277 26.06 -4.06 7.22
N GLU A 278 25.39 -5.14 7.63
CA GLU A 278 26.04 -6.33 8.17
C GLU A 278 26.98 -6.97 7.16
N TYR A 279 26.54 -7.08 5.90
CA TYR A 279 27.37 -7.59 4.82
C TYR A 279 28.60 -6.70 4.57
N GLN A 280 28.43 -5.37 4.57
CA GLN A 280 29.54 -4.43 4.43
C GLN A 280 30.55 -4.58 5.57
N LYS A 281 30.08 -4.67 6.82
CA LYS A 281 30.93 -4.93 8.00
C LYS A 281 31.67 -6.26 7.87
N TYR A 282 30.99 -7.32 7.40
CA TYR A 282 31.62 -8.63 7.17
C TYR A 282 32.72 -8.55 6.11
N VAL A 283 32.46 -7.92 4.97
CA VAL A 283 33.45 -7.74 3.89
C VAL A 283 34.66 -6.93 4.39
N ALA A 284 34.44 -5.89 5.20
CA ALA A 284 35.52 -5.10 5.80
C ALA A 284 36.39 -5.95 6.74
N ARG A 285 35.78 -6.75 7.63
CA ARG A 285 36.50 -7.69 8.50
C ARG A 285 37.30 -8.72 7.71
N TYR A 286 36.71 -9.27 6.65
CA TYR A 286 37.37 -10.27 5.80
C TYR A 286 38.57 -9.69 5.05
N LYS A 287 38.44 -8.47 4.51
CA LYS A 287 39.56 -7.76 3.88
C LYS A 287 40.69 -7.51 4.87
N LYS A 288 40.38 -7.00 6.07
CA LYS A 288 41.38 -6.77 7.13
C LYS A 288 42.15 -8.05 7.48
N LYS A 289 41.44 -9.16 7.70
CA LYS A 289 42.07 -10.46 7.98
C LYS A 289 42.97 -10.92 6.83
N LYS A 290 42.54 -10.73 5.58
CA LYS A 290 43.33 -11.08 4.40
C LYS A 290 44.60 -10.22 4.29
N ASP A 291 44.51 -8.93 4.63
CA ASP A 291 45.64 -8.02 4.62
C ASP A 291 46.65 -8.37 5.74
N GLU A 292 46.18 -8.69 6.96
CA GLU A 292 46.99 -9.20 8.08
C GLU A 292 47.70 -10.54 7.74
N GLU A 293 47.00 -11.46 7.07
CA GLU A 293 47.58 -12.73 6.57
C GLU A 293 48.61 -12.51 5.45
N ALA A 294 48.52 -11.42 4.69
CA ALA A 294 49.48 -11.07 3.66
C ALA A 294 50.72 -10.38 4.24
N GLU A 295 50.57 -9.58 5.28
CA GLU A 295 51.68 -8.94 6.01
C GLU A 295 52.53 -9.97 6.76
N THR A 296 51.89 -10.88 7.50
CA THR A 296 52.59 -11.96 8.21
C THR A 296 53.41 -12.86 7.28
N LYS A 297 52.89 -13.18 6.09
CA LYS A 297 53.64 -13.96 5.07
C LYS A 297 54.85 -13.23 4.51
N LYS A 298 54.76 -11.91 4.32
CA LYS A 298 55.89 -11.08 3.85
C LYS A 298 56.98 -10.97 4.91
N GLU A 299 56.61 -10.89 6.19
CA GLU A 299 57.53 -10.81 7.32
C GLU A 299 58.26 -12.14 7.58
N THR A 300 57.60 -13.28 7.35
CA THR A 300 58.26 -14.60 7.39
C THR A 300 59.21 -14.82 6.21
N ASP A 301 58.89 -14.28 5.03
CA ASP A 301 59.75 -14.36 3.83
C ASP A 301 60.98 -13.43 3.93
N SER A 302 60.86 -12.27 4.57
CA SER A 302 62.00 -11.36 4.80
C SER A 302 62.93 -11.90 5.90
N ARG A 303 62.37 -12.50 6.97
CA ARG A 303 63.15 -13.12 8.06
C ARG A 303 63.92 -14.37 7.61
N SER A 304 63.38 -15.14 6.67
CA SER A 304 64.09 -16.29 6.07
C SER A 304 65.17 -15.88 5.07
N LYS A 305 65.06 -14.70 4.42
CA LYS A 305 66.12 -14.12 3.56
C LYS A 305 67.28 -13.49 4.33
N ALA A 306 67.05 -12.93 5.53
CA ALA A 306 68.12 -12.35 6.36
C ALA A 306 69.04 -13.39 7.05
N GLY A 307 68.70 -14.68 6.97
CA GLY A 307 69.46 -15.77 7.60
C GLY A 307 70.74 -16.23 6.87
N TYR A 308 71.02 -15.70 5.68
CA TYR A 308 72.23 -16.03 4.91
C TYR A 308 73.13 -14.80 4.76
N VAL A 309 74.11 -14.66 5.65
CA VAL A 309 75.26 -13.77 5.45
C VAL A 309 76.35 -14.59 4.76
N TYR A 310 76.69 -14.22 3.53
CA TYR A 310 77.79 -14.82 2.77
C TYR A 310 79.10 -14.16 3.23
N ASP A 311 79.91 -14.87 4.01
CA ASP A 311 81.30 -14.48 4.25
C ASP A 311 82.15 -14.92 3.04
N SER A 312 82.67 -13.95 2.30
CA SER A 312 83.47 -14.16 1.08
C SER A 312 84.88 -14.75 1.34
N SER A 313 85.21 -15.11 2.57
CA SER A 313 86.56 -15.53 2.97
C SER A 313 86.73 -17.04 3.17
N LEU A 314 85.64 -17.81 3.30
CA LEU A 314 85.70 -19.26 3.56
C LEU A 314 84.63 -20.01 2.74
N LYS A 315 85.06 -20.87 1.82
CA LYS A 315 84.19 -21.71 0.98
C LYS A 315 83.56 -22.85 1.80
N THR A 316 82.62 -22.57 2.71
CA THR A 316 81.59 -23.53 3.19
C THR A 316 80.46 -22.80 3.94
N PRO A 317 79.17 -23.11 3.70
CA PRO A 317 78.06 -22.51 4.45
C PRO A 317 77.92 -23.14 5.85
N ILE A 318 77.93 -22.32 6.90
CA ILE A 318 77.73 -22.75 8.30
C ILE A 318 76.29 -22.42 8.72
N LEU A 319 75.57 -23.44 9.21
CA LEU A 319 74.28 -23.29 9.88
C LEU A 319 74.48 -22.59 11.25
N LYS A 320 73.92 -21.40 11.44
CA LYS A 320 73.83 -20.75 12.75
C LYS A 320 72.98 -21.63 13.68
N ARG A 321 73.61 -22.23 14.70
CA ARG A 321 72.92 -22.70 15.90
C ARG A 321 72.95 -21.57 16.94
N ASN A 322 71.82 -21.42 17.64
CA ASN A 322 71.49 -20.33 18.56
C ASN A 322 72.54 -20.08 19.65
#